data_AF-A0A7S0ZWL4-F1
#
_entry.id   AF-A0A7S0ZWL4-F1
#
_cell.length_a   1.000
_cell.length_b   1.000
_cell.length_c   1.000
_cell.angle_alpha   90.00
_cell.angle_beta   90.00
_cell.angle_gamma   90.00
#
_symmetry.space_group_name_H-M   'P 1'
#
loop_
_entity.id
_entity.type
_entity.pdbx_description
1 polymer ?
#
loop_
_entity_poly.entity_id
_entity_poly.type
_entity_poly.pdbx_seq_one_letter_code
_entity_poly.pdbx_strand_id
1 'polypeptide(L)'
;EALIEMDTLVEQSVKRLQGGSKVSVTLASKVQWADIGGLQDAKDEVMNCITLPLTQGDLFGGQKLRSGILLFGPPGTGKTLLAKAVATECRVHFLSVKGPD
;
A
#
# COMPACT_ATOMS: atom_id res chain seq x y z
N GLU A 1 17.67 -6.52 -14.62
CA GLU A 1 16.95 -5.78 -15.67
C GLU A 1 15.44 -5.63 -15.41
N ALA A 2 14.66 -6.70 -15.19
CA ALA A 2 13.20 -6.59 -14.99
C ALA A 2 12.75 -5.68 -13.82
N LEU A 3 13.52 -5.64 -12.72
CA LEU A 3 13.21 -4.78 -11.57
C LEU A 3 13.31 -3.27 -11.90
N ILE A 4 14.27 -2.91 -12.77
CA ILE A 4 14.52 -1.53 -13.21
C ILE A 4 13.42 -1.07 -14.17
N GLU A 5 12.96 -1.99 -15.02
CA GLU A 5 11.90 -1.74 -15.99
C GLU A 5 10.55 -1.46 -15.28
N MET A 6 10.26 -2.21 -14.21
CA MET A 6 9.06 -2.01 -13.41
C MET A 6 9.10 -0.70 -12.62
N ASP A 7 10.26 -0.33 -12.06
CA ASP A 7 10.45 0.95 -11.38
C ASP A 7 10.24 2.14 -12.34
N THR A 8 10.81 2.04 -13.55
CA THR A 8 10.65 3.05 -14.61
C THR A 8 9.19 3.19 -15.05
N LEU A 9 8.47 2.08 -15.19
CA LEU A 9 7.06 2.08 -15.58
C LEU A 9 6.16 2.71 -14.50
N VAL A 10 6.47 2.44 -13.22
CA VAL A 10 5.79 3.06 -12.07
C VAL A 10 6.06 4.56 -12.07
N GLU A 11 7.31 5.00 -12.22
CA GLU A 11 7.65 6.44 -12.29
C GLU A 11 6.95 7.15 -13.45
N GLN A 12 6.88 6.54 -14.63
CA GLN A 12 6.18 7.09 -15.79
C GLN A 12 4.66 7.19 -15.55
N SER A 13 4.07 6.18 -14.92
CA SER A 13 2.64 6.18 -14.58
C SER A 13 2.30 7.24 -13.53
N VAL A 14 3.21 7.46 -12.58
CA VAL A 14 3.09 8.48 -11.53
C VAL A 14 3.18 9.89 -12.10
N LYS A 15 4.10 10.14 -13.04
CA LYS A 15 4.17 11.44 -13.76
C LYS A 15 2.86 11.81 -14.45
N ARG A 16 2.13 10.83 -15.01
CA ARG A 16 0.81 11.06 -15.60
C ARG A 16 -0.26 11.43 -14.58
N LEU A 17 -0.14 10.94 -13.34
CA LEU A 17 -1.10 11.22 -12.25
C LEU A 17 -0.87 12.58 -11.56
N GLN A 18 0.26 13.24 -11.79
CA GLN A 18 0.58 14.56 -11.20
C GLN A 18 -0.23 15.73 -11.79
N GLY A 19 -1.10 15.49 -12.77
CA GLY A 19 -1.88 16.52 -13.48
C GLY A 19 -3.00 17.23 -12.70
N GLY A 20 -3.20 16.93 -11.40
CA GLY A 20 -4.25 17.61 -10.62
C GLY A 20 -4.25 17.41 -9.10
N SER A 21 -3.42 16.50 -8.56
CA SER A 21 -3.33 16.25 -7.12
C SER A 21 -1.86 16.06 -6.71
N LYS A 22 -1.47 16.46 -5.49
CA LYS A 22 -0.11 16.25 -4.97
C LYS A 22 0.09 14.76 -4.66
N VAL A 23 0.37 13.97 -5.69
CA VAL A 23 0.71 12.56 -5.58
C VAL A 23 2.18 12.43 -5.19
N SER A 24 2.45 11.98 -3.97
CA SER A 24 3.80 11.65 -3.52
C SER A 24 4.00 10.14 -3.61
N VAL A 25 5.03 9.72 -4.35
CA VAL A 25 5.40 8.30 -4.46
C VAL A 25 6.70 8.07 -3.74
N THR A 26 6.70 7.07 -2.88
CA THR A 26 7.88 6.70 -2.10
C THR A 26 8.15 5.22 -2.32
N LEU A 27 9.34 4.94 -2.83
CA LEU A 27 9.88 3.61 -2.98
C LEU A 27 10.28 3.09 -1.60
N ALA A 28 9.48 2.19 -1.04
CA ALA A 28 9.58 1.66 0.31
C ALA A 28 9.55 2.72 1.43
N SER A 29 8.65 2.55 2.38
CA SER A 29 8.67 3.41 3.57
C SER A 29 9.85 2.99 4.46
N LYS A 30 10.46 3.94 5.20
CA LYS A 30 11.49 3.59 6.20
C LYS A 30 10.93 2.98 7.49
N VAL A 31 9.61 2.74 7.54
CA VAL A 31 8.90 2.26 8.75
C VAL A 31 8.86 0.74 8.70
N GLN A 32 9.24 0.08 9.80
CA GLN A 32 9.20 -1.37 9.95
C GLN A 32 8.02 -1.81 10.83
N TRP A 33 7.67 -3.10 10.82
CA TRP A 33 6.66 -3.66 11.73
C TRP A 33 6.97 -3.41 13.20
N ALA A 34 8.26 -3.38 13.55
CA ALA A 34 8.77 -3.14 14.91
C ALA A 34 8.46 -1.72 15.41
N ASP A 35 8.30 -0.74 14.50
CA ASP A 35 7.98 0.64 14.85
C ASP A 35 6.51 0.82 15.25
N ILE A 36 5.68 -0.22 15.10
CA ILE A 36 4.25 -0.19 15.39
C ILE A 36 3.97 -1.05 16.62
N GLY A 37 3.75 -0.39 17.76
CA GLY A 37 3.27 -1.04 18.97
C GLY A 37 1.80 -1.46 18.86
N GLY A 38 1.50 -2.71 19.22
CA GLY A 38 0.13 -3.23 19.27
C GLY A 38 -0.52 -3.44 17.90
N LEU A 39 -1.86 -3.26 17.86
CA LEU A 39 -2.72 -3.39 16.68
C LEU A 39 -2.63 -4.76 15.96
N GLN A 40 -2.29 -5.82 16.69
CA GLN A 40 -2.00 -7.13 16.09
C GLN A 40 -3.12 -7.63 15.17
N ASP A 41 -4.38 -7.54 15.61
CA ASP A 41 -5.54 -7.95 14.80
C ASP A 41 -5.62 -7.18 13.47
N ALA A 42 -5.34 -5.86 13.49
CA ALA A 42 -5.35 -5.05 12.28
C ALA A 42 -4.17 -5.37 11.35
N LYS A 43 -3.01 -5.76 11.90
CA LYS A 43 -1.86 -6.21 11.11
C LYS A 43 -2.20 -7.50 10.37
N ASP A 44 -2.76 -8.47 11.08
CA ASP A 44 -3.16 -9.77 10.54
C ASP A 44 -4.25 -9.61 9.45
N GLU A 45 -5.28 -8.79 9.69
CA GLU A 45 -6.33 -8.51 8.71
C GLU A 45 -5.77 -7.88 7.43
N VAL A 46 -4.90 -6.87 7.57
CA VAL A 46 -4.27 -6.20 6.43
C VAL A 46 -3.41 -7.19 5.64
N MET A 47 -2.63 -8.01 6.32
CA MET A 47 -1.74 -8.97 5.66
C MET A 47 -2.52 -10.07 4.95
N ASN A 48 -3.62 -10.55 5.55
CA ASN A 48 -4.52 -11.50 4.91
C ASN A 48 -5.15 -10.90 3.64
N CYS A 49 -5.67 -9.67 3.72
CA CYS A 49 -6.22 -8.97 2.56
C CYS A 49 -5.22 -8.78 1.40
N ILE A 50 -3.92 -8.69 1.68
CA ILE A 50 -2.88 -8.56 0.65
C ILE A 50 -2.41 -9.93 0.15
N THR A 51 -2.27 -10.91 1.04
CA THR A 51 -1.73 -12.24 0.70
C THR A 51 -2.74 -13.12 -0.02
N LEU A 52 -4.01 -13.05 0.36
CA LEU A 52 -5.11 -13.81 -0.24
C LEU A 52 -5.21 -13.60 -1.76
N PRO A 53 -5.27 -12.36 -2.29
CA PRO A 53 -5.36 -12.15 -3.74
C PRO A 53 -4.08 -12.53 -4.49
N LEU A 54 -2.91 -12.47 -3.84
CA LEU A 54 -1.63 -12.87 -4.44
C LEU A 54 -1.51 -14.40 -4.54
N THR A 55 -2.07 -15.14 -3.58
CA THR A 55 -1.93 -16.61 -3.51
C THR A 55 -3.08 -17.34 -4.21
N GLN A 56 -4.28 -16.77 -4.21
CA GLN A 56 -5.51 -17.39 -4.71
C GLN A 56 -6.13 -16.65 -5.92
N GLY A 57 -5.31 -16.05 -6.77
CA GLY A 57 -5.77 -15.32 -7.96
C GLY A 57 -6.66 -16.15 -8.91
N ASP A 58 -6.46 -17.47 -8.95
CA ASP A 58 -7.23 -18.40 -9.79
C ASP A 58 -8.70 -18.56 -9.35
N LEU A 59 -8.98 -18.44 -8.05
CA LEU A 59 -10.35 -18.52 -7.50
C LEU A 59 -11.20 -17.29 -7.81
N PHE A 60 -10.58 -16.18 -8.22
CA PHE A 60 -11.27 -14.93 -8.55
C PHE A 60 -11.55 -14.77 -10.05
N GLY A 61 -11.51 -15.87 -10.83
CA GLY A 61 -11.71 -15.96 -12.28
C GLY A 61 -12.81 -15.05 -12.87
N GLY A 62 -12.45 -13.78 -13.13
CA GLY A 62 -13.30 -12.77 -13.77
C GLY A 62 -14.07 -11.83 -12.83
N GLN A 63 -14.10 -12.05 -11.51
CA GLN A 63 -14.78 -11.14 -10.58
C GLN A 63 -13.80 -10.09 -10.06
N LYS A 64 -14.17 -8.81 -10.16
CA LYS A 64 -13.37 -7.67 -9.71
C LYS A 64 -13.01 -7.88 -8.24
N LEU A 65 -11.75 -8.22 -7.95
CA LEU A 65 -11.22 -8.31 -6.60
C LEU A 65 -11.55 -7.01 -5.87
N ARG A 66 -12.46 -7.07 -4.89
CA ARG A 66 -12.74 -5.94 -4.00
C ARG A 66 -11.65 -5.90 -2.93
N SER A 67 -10.43 -5.64 -3.35
CA SER A 67 -9.28 -5.48 -2.47
C SER A 67 -9.15 -4.01 -2.09
N GLY A 68 -9.48 -3.69 -0.86
CA GLY A 68 -9.35 -2.34 -0.32
C GLY A 68 -9.58 -2.33 1.18
N ILE A 69 -8.64 -1.77 1.93
CA ILE A 69 -8.70 -1.68 3.39
C ILE A 69 -8.94 -0.23 3.74
N LEU A 70 -9.95 0.03 4.57
CA LEU A 70 -10.21 1.35 5.14
C LEU A 70 -9.76 1.38 6.59
N LEU A 71 -8.66 2.10 6.87
CA LEU A 71 -8.20 2.34 8.23
C LEU A 71 -8.89 3.57 8.79
N PHE A 72 -9.77 3.40 9.78
CA PHE A 72 -10.46 4.50 10.47
C PHE A 72 -10.18 4.49 11.97
N GLY A 73 -10.28 5.65 12.62
CA GLY A 73 -10.10 5.79 14.07
C GLY A 73 -9.57 7.17 14.49
N PRO A 74 -9.48 7.45 15.79
CA PRO A 74 -9.05 8.75 16.31
C PRO A 74 -7.64 9.15 15.84
N PRO A 75 -7.32 10.45 15.72
CA PRO A 75 -6.00 10.88 15.30
C PRO A 75 -4.92 10.36 16.28
N GLY A 76 -3.73 10.06 15.76
CA GLY A 76 -2.61 9.56 16.58
C GLY A 76 -2.54 8.04 16.76
N THR A 77 -3.51 7.25 16.31
CA THR A 77 -3.48 5.77 16.45
C THR A 77 -2.59 5.03 15.43
N GLY A 78 -1.70 5.73 14.73
CA GLY A 78 -0.73 5.08 13.84
C GLY A 78 -1.25 4.52 12.52
N LYS A 79 -2.49 4.81 12.10
CA LYS A 79 -3.09 4.31 10.82
C LYS A 79 -2.21 4.52 9.59
N THR A 80 -1.65 5.73 9.42
CA THR A 80 -0.74 6.03 8.30
C THR A 80 0.62 5.35 8.46
N LEU A 81 1.09 5.13 9.69
CA LEU A 81 2.31 4.37 9.95
C LEU A 81 2.11 2.88 9.63
N LEU A 82 0.93 2.33 9.93
CA LEU A 82 0.54 0.96 9.57
C LEU A 82 0.60 0.72 8.07
N ALA A 83 -0.03 1.59 7.27
CA ALA A 83 0.00 1.47 5.82
C ALA A 83 1.43 1.54 5.24
N LYS A 84 2.30 2.34 5.87
CA LYS A 84 3.71 2.48 5.50
C LYS A 84 4.51 1.21 5.83
N ALA A 85 4.39 0.68 7.05
CA ALA A 85 5.09 -0.54 7.46
C ALA A 85 4.70 -1.74 6.59
N VAL A 86 3.41 -1.88 6.29
CA VAL A 86 2.91 -2.93 5.38
C VAL A 86 3.58 -2.84 4.01
N ALA A 87 3.75 -1.63 3.47
CA ALA A 87 4.41 -1.46 2.18
C ALA A 87 5.89 -1.86 2.21
N THR A 88 6.59 -1.55 3.31
CA THR A 88 7.99 -1.96 3.53
C THR A 88 8.13 -3.49 3.56
N GLU A 89 7.20 -4.15 4.25
CA GLU A 89 7.25 -5.57 4.57
C GLU A 89 6.88 -6.44 3.37
N CYS A 90 5.88 -5.99 2.60
CA CYS A 90 5.56 -6.59 1.31
C CYS A 90 6.56 -6.21 0.21
N ARG A 91 7.53 -5.31 0.48
CA ARG A 91 8.46 -4.72 -0.50
C ARG A 91 7.76 -4.16 -1.74
N VAL A 92 6.65 -3.45 -1.53
CA VAL A 92 5.82 -2.87 -2.59
C VAL A 92 5.93 -1.34 -2.63
N HIS A 93 5.57 -0.77 -3.78
CA HIS A 93 5.52 0.68 -3.96
C HIS A 93 4.40 1.30 -3.11
N PHE A 94 4.71 2.35 -2.36
CA PHE A 94 3.73 3.09 -1.56
C PHE A 94 3.34 4.40 -2.27
N LEU A 95 2.10 4.47 -2.76
CA LEU A 95 1.54 5.67 -3.37
C LEU A 95 0.65 6.38 -2.35
N SER A 96 1.07 7.58 -1.94
CA SER A 96 0.28 8.43 -1.06
C SER A 96 -0.32 9.59 -1.85
N VAL A 97 -1.64 9.58 -1.98
CA VAL A 97 -2.42 10.69 -2.56
C VAL A 97 -3.11 11.43 -1.42
N LYS A 98 -2.83 12.72 -1.29
CA LYS A 98 -3.61 13.60 -0.41
C LYS A 98 -4.63 14.35 -1.26
N GLY A 99 -5.86 14.42 -0.77
CA GLY A 99 -6.88 15.24 -1.40
C GLY A 99 -6.45 16.71 -1.46
N PRO A 100 -6.99 17.50 -2.40
CA PRO A 100 -6.93 18.95 -2.31
C PRO A 100 -7.62 19.36 -1.01
N ASP A 101 -6.97 20.24 -0.24
CA ASP A 101 -7.53 20.84 0.98
C ASP A 101 -8.85 21.56 0.66
#